data_AF-A0A7C2L953-F1
#
_entry.id   AF-A0A7C2L953-F1
#
_cell.length_a   1.000
_cell.length_b   1.000
_cell.length_c   1.000
_cell.angle_alpha   90.00
_cell.angle_beta   90.00
_cell.angle_gamma   90.00
#
_symmetry.space_group_name_H-M   'P 1'
#
loop_
_entity.id
_entity.type
_entity.pdbx_description
1 polymer ?
#
loop_
_entity_poly.entity_id
_entity_poly.type
_entity_poly.pdbx_seq_one_letter_code
_entity_poly.pdbx_strand_id
1 'polypeptide(L)'
;MKLVVLAPYYETATFIWSPYLRGWVSSELRKRCVEPVLLWANDARRQKLWEAVKDPEVCGVLGVGHGWERGIVGQNDEVLLRVGDEITPEWRRVLFAPVSCLVGKELVPWLVEQGVPAGIGEETEYWFTAEKINPRGEDPEEDQLLKYFLYAEYTFWFKLAEGATAGEAYDAMIEEYKRQAELAKQVDP
;
A
#
# COMPACT_ATOMS: atom_id res chain seq x y z
N MET A 1 12.30 -10.02 9.16
CA MET A 1 11.15 -9.09 9.09
C MET A 1 10.65 -9.06 7.67
N LYS A 2 9.34 -9.27 7.49
CA LYS A 2 8.68 -9.36 6.19
C LYS A 2 7.52 -8.39 6.10
N LEU A 3 7.31 -7.84 4.91
CA LEU A 3 6.12 -7.04 4.59
C LEU A 3 5.45 -7.65 3.37
N VAL A 4 4.13 -7.86 3.45
CA VAL A 4 3.34 -8.21 2.28
C VAL A 4 3.23 -6.98 1.38
N VAL A 5 3.54 -7.17 0.10
CA VAL A 5 3.37 -6.15 -0.93
C VAL A 5 2.23 -6.62 -1.84
N LEU A 6 1.05 -6.05 -1.64
CA LEU A 6 -0.17 -6.35 -2.38
C LEU A 6 -0.18 -5.59 -3.71
N ALA A 7 -0.02 -6.33 -4.81
CA ALA A 7 0.16 -5.75 -6.14
C ALA A 7 -0.77 -6.44 -7.18
N PRO A 8 -2.10 -6.24 -7.08
CA PRO A 8 -3.04 -6.70 -8.10
C PRO A 8 -2.72 -6.05 -9.45
N TYR A 9 -3.11 -6.68 -10.55
CA TYR A 9 -2.77 -6.22 -11.89
C TYR A 9 -3.87 -6.67 -12.86
N TYR A 10 -4.96 -5.90 -12.98
CA TYR A 10 -6.12 -6.28 -13.81
C TYR A 10 -6.90 -5.14 -14.46
N GLU A 11 -6.84 -3.93 -13.92
CA GLU A 11 -7.54 -2.77 -14.47
C GLU A 11 -6.61 -1.54 -14.47
N THR A 12 -7.07 -0.44 -15.02
CA THR A 12 -6.27 0.77 -15.27
C THR A 12 -5.41 1.22 -14.09
N ALA A 13 -5.99 1.42 -12.90
CA ALA A 13 -5.27 1.97 -11.77
C ALA A 13 -4.16 1.01 -11.28
N THR A 14 -4.49 -0.27 -11.18
CA THR A 14 -3.57 -1.34 -10.77
C THR A 14 -2.53 -1.66 -11.84
N PHE A 15 -2.86 -1.52 -13.13
CA PHE A 15 -1.89 -1.64 -14.23
C PHE A 15 -0.83 -0.54 -14.19
N ILE A 16 -1.23 0.67 -13.77
CA ILE A 16 -0.34 1.82 -13.65
C ILE A 16 0.57 1.67 -12.41
N TRP A 17 -0.01 1.38 -11.25
CA TRP A 17 0.72 1.47 -9.97
C TRP A 17 1.53 0.21 -9.64
N SER A 18 0.93 -0.96 -9.80
CA SER A 18 1.52 -2.21 -9.29
C SER A 18 2.90 -2.57 -9.85
N PRO A 19 3.28 -2.22 -11.10
CA PRO A 19 4.66 -2.43 -11.56
C PRO A 19 5.71 -1.84 -10.62
N TYR A 20 5.48 -0.65 -10.05
CA TYR A 20 6.38 0.01 -9.09
C TYR A 20 6.47 -0.73 -7.76
N LEU A 21 5.37 -1.38 -7.33
CA LEU A 21 5.38 -2.24 -6.13
C LEU A 21 6.28 -3.46 -6.33
N ARG A 22 6.15 -4.10 -7.49
CA ARG A 22 6.92 -5.29 -7.87
C ARG A 22 8.40 -4.98 -8.06
N GLY A 23 8.71 -3.86 -8.71
CA GLY A 23 10.08 -3.44 -9.02
C GLY A 23 10.69 -2.60 -7.90
N TRP A 24 10.47 -1.30 -7.97
CA TRP A 24 11.13 -0.30 -7.13
C TRP A 24 10.92 -0.52 -5.63
N VAL A 25 9.68 -0.64 -5.15
CA VAL A 25 9.37 -0.80 -3.71
C VAL A 25 9.99 -2.08 -3.17
N SER A 26 9.81 -3.20 -3.86
CA SER A 26 10.41 -4.47 -3.45
C SER A 26 11.94 -4.41 -3.40
N SER A 27 12.58 -3.63 -4.29
CA SER A 27 14.03 -3.38 -4.25
C SER A 27 14.43 -2.53 -3.05
N GLU A 28 13.72 -1.42 -2.81
CA GLU A 28 13.98 -0.50 -1.70
C GLU A 28 13.76 -1.13 -0.31
N LEU A 29 12.78 -2.03 -0.17
CA LEU A 29 12.57 -2.81 1.04
C LEU A 29 13.77 -3.73 1.32
N ARG A 30 14.26 -4.44 0.30
CA ARG A 30 15.44 -5.32 0.45
C ARG A 30 16.69 -4.55 0.86
N LYS A 31 16.90 -3.34 0.32
CA LYS A 31 18.01 -2.46 0.73
C LYS A 31 17.96 -2.08 2.21
N ARG A 32 16.77 -2.11 2.81
CA ARG A 32 16.51 -1.87 4.25
C ARG A 32 16.44 -3.15 5.07
N CYS A 33 16.93 -4.27 4.53
CA CYS A 33 16.89 -5.59 5.17
C CYS A 33 15.46 -6.06 5.50
N VAL A 34 14.46 -5.59 4.74
CA VAL A 34 13.07 -6.05 4.82
C VAL A 34 12.77 -6.95 3.62
N GLU A 35 12.28 -8.15 3.88
CA GLU A 35 11.93 -9.09 2.82
C GLU A 35 10.49 -8.83 2.32
N PRO A 36 10.29 -8.47 1.04
CA PRO A 36 8.95 -8.31 0.49
C PRO A 36 8.33 -9.67 0.17
N VAL A 37 7.18 -9.97 0.79
CA VAL A 37 6.28 -11.06 0.38
C VAL A 37 5.37 -10.51 -0.71
N LEU A 38 5.86 -10.54 -1.95
CA LEU A 38 5.15 -9.97 -3.09
C LEU A 38 3.94 -10.85 -3.49
N LEU A 39 2.75 -10.29 -3.40
CA LEU A 39 1.53 -10.86 -3.93
C LEU A 39 1.18 -10.15 -5.24
N TRP A 40 1.73 -10.65 -6.34
CA TRP A 40 1.61 -10.05 -7.68
C TRP A 40 0.50 -10.69 -8.51
N ALA A 41 -0.32 -9.85 -9.15
CA ALA A 41 -1.36 -10.28 -10.09
C ALA A 41 -2.22 -11.42 -9.51
N ASN A 42 -2.18 -12.62 -10.08
CA ASN A 42 -2.97 -13.76 -9.61
C ASN A 42 -2.67 -14.21 -8.18
N ASP A 43 -1.56 -13.79 -7.58
CA ASP A 43 -1.28 -14.03 -6.16
C ASP A 43 -1.87 -12.95 -5.23
N ALA A 44 -2.31 -11.79 -5.76
CA ALA A 44 -2.96 -10.72 -4.99
C ALA A 44 -4.42 -11.07 -4.64
N ARG A 45 -4.62 -12.22 -3.98
CA ARG A 45 -5.93 -12.83 -3.70
C ARG A 45 -6.09 -13.13 -2.22
N ARG A 46 -7.34 -13.32 -1.78
CA ARG A 46 -7.67 -13.48 -0.36
C ARG A 46 -6.89 -14.62 0.27
N GLN A 47 -6.97 -15.81 -0.32
CA GLN A 47 -6.30 -16.98 0.22
C GLN A 47 -4.79 -16.74 0.43
N LYS A 48 -4.13 -16.09 -0.51
CA LYS A 48 -2.68 -15.83 -0.48
C LYS A 48 -2.30 -14.78 0.55
N LEU A 49 -3.09 -13.71 0.67
CA LEU A 49 -2.91 -12.71 1.74
C LEU A 49 -3.04 -13.33 3.12
N TRP A 50 -4.11 -14.09 3.34
CA TRP A 50 -4.39 -14.72 4.63
C TRP A 50 -3.36 -15.80 4.97
N GLU A 51 -2.84 -16.52 3.98
CA GLU A 51 -1.73 -17.45 4.18
C GLU A 51 -0.42 -16.72 4.52
N ALA A 52 -0.10 -15.63 3.82
CA ALA A 52 1.11 -14.85 4.07
C ALA A 52 1.16 -14.29 5.50
N VAL A 53 0.03 -13.79 6.02
CA VAL A 53 -0.06 -13.25 7.39
C VAL A 53 0.22 -14.31 8.45
N LYS A 54 0.12 -15.61 8.15
CA LYS A 54 0.46 -16.67 9.12
C LYS A 54 1.95 -16.72 9.44
N ASP A 55 2.82 -16.26 8.55
CA ASP A 55 4.26 -16.19 8.80
C ASP A 55 4.54 -15.24 9.99
N PRO A 56 5.18 -15.71 11.08
CA PRO A 56 5.47 -14.89 12.25
C PRO A 56 6.39 -13.70 11.96
N GLU A 57 7.15 -13.73 10.85
CA GLU A 57 8.00 -12.63 10.45
C GLU A 57 7.26 -11.52 9.68
N VAL A 58 6.03 -11.77 9.20
CA VAL A 58 5.20 -10.76 8.55
C VAL A 58 4.65 -9.80 9.60
N CYS A 59 5.01 -8.53 9.46
CA CYS A 59 4.61 -7.45 10.37
C CYS A 59 3.81 -6.33 9.69
N GLY A 60 3.51 -6.46 8.40
CA GLY A 60 2.70 -5.46 7.71
C GLY A 60 2.20 -5.90 6.35
N VAL A 61 1.10 -5.29 5.93
CA VAL A 61 0.48 -5.40 4.60
C VAL A 61 0.46 -4.01 4.01
N LEU A 62 1.20 -3.85 2.92
CA LEU A 62 1.33 -2.63 2.14
C LEU A 62 0.84 -2.91 0.71
N GLY A 63 0.73 -1.88 -0.12
CA GLY A 63 0.48 -2.03 -1.56
C GLY A 63 -0.73 -1.21 -2.01
N VAL A 64 -1.46 -1.73 -2.98
CA VAL A 64 -2.63 -1.06 -3.56
C VAL A 64 -3.80 -2.01 -3.73
N GLY A 65 -5.00 -1.45 -3.75
CA GLY A 65 -6.22 -2.16 -4.13
C GLY A 65 -7.40 -1.20 -4.21
N HIS A 66 -8.43 -1.57 -4.96
CA HIS A 66 -9.70 -0.84 -4.87
C HIS A 66 -10.31 -1.08 -3.50
N GLY A 67 -11.03 -0.07 -3.01
CA GLY A 67 -11.55 -0.07 -1.66
C GLY A 67 -12.94 0.55 -1.61
N TRP A 68 -13.63 0.23 -0.53
CA TRP A 68 -14.80 0.94 -0.08
C TRP A 68 -14.75 1.02 1.44
N GLU A 69 -15.69 1.74 2.04
CA GLU A 69 -15.70 2.06 3.48
C GLU A 69 -15.48 0.83 4.37
N ARG A 70 -16.01 -0.33 3.95
CA ARG A 70 -16.02 -1.58 4.73
C ARG A 70 -15.10 -2.68 4.20
N GLY A 71 -14.24 -2.43 3.21
CA GLY A 71 -13.42 -3.50 2.66
C GLY A 71 -12.46 -3.09 1.55
N ILE A 72 -11.57 -4.02 1.21
CA ILE A 72 -10.57 -3.89 0.15
C ILE A 72 -10.62 -5.11 -0.77
N VAL A 73 -10.39 -4.89 -2.06
CA VAL A 73 -10.28 -5.94 -3.07
C VAL A 73 -8.86 -6.07 -3.63
N GLY A 74 -8.56 -7.26 -4.13
CA GLY A 74 -7.30 -7.58 -4.80
C GLY A 74 -7.51 -7.80 -6.28
N GLN A 75 -6.93 -8.87 -6.81
CA GLN A 75 -7.01 -9.25 -8.21
C GLN A 75 -8.45 -9.53 -8.64
N ASN A 76 -8.88 -8.90 -9.74
CA ASN A 76 -10.21 -9.10 -10.33
C ASN A 76 -11.36 -8.89 -9.32
N ASP A 77 -11.27 -7.82 -8.52
CA ASP A 77 -12.26 -7.45 -7.51
C ASP A 77 -12.52 -8.50 -6.42
N GLU A 78 -11.61 -9.46 -6.22
CA GLU A 78 -11.73 -10.45 -5.14
C GLU A 78 -11.58 -9.76 -3.77
N VAL A 79 -12.62 -9.84 -2.93
CA VAL A 79 -12.59 -9.26 -1.58
C VAL A 79 -11.51 -9.93 -0.72
N LEU A 80 -10.50 -9.15 -0.32
CA LEU A 80 -9.39 -9.63 0.50
C LEU A 80 -9.73 -9.59 1.98
N LEU A 81 -10.34 -8.49 2.41
CA LEU A 81 -10.72 -8.20 3.79
C LEU A 81 -11.97 -7.32 3.78
N ARG A 82 -12.83 -7.51 4.76
CA ARG A 82 -13.97 -6.64 5.03
C ARG A 82 -14.34 -6.63 6.51
N VAL A 83 -15.04 -5.58 6.91
CA VAL A 83 -15.65 -5.48 8.25
C VAL A 83 -16.56 -6.69 8.48
N GLY A 84 -16.36 -7.36 9.61
CA GLY A 84 -17.09 -8.56 10.02
C GLY A 84 -16.41 -9.88 9.65
N ASP A 85 -15.25 -9.83 8.97
CA ASP A 85 -14.40 -11.02 8.83
C ASP A 85 -13.84 -11.49 10.19
N GLU A 86 -13.62 -12.79 10.35
CA GLU A 86 -13.00 -13.33 11.57
C GLU A 86 -11.49 -13.09 11.56
N ILE A 87 -11.05 -12.06 12.27
CA ILE A 87 -9.64 -11.69 12.38
C ILE A 87 -8.91 -12.69 13.29
N THR A 88 -7.94 -13.40 12.72
CA THR A 88 -7.14 -14.38 13.47
C THR A 88 -6.05 -13.70 14.32
N PRO A 89 -5.52 -14.36 15.37
CA PRO A 89 -4.49 -13.78 16.23
C PRO A 89 -3.23 -13.29 15.50
N GLU A 90 -2.92 -13.85 14.33
CA GLU A 90 -1.76 -13.48 13.53
C GLU A 90 -1.83 -12.03 13.00
N TRP A 91 -3.03 -11.47 12.82
CA TRP A 91 -3.19 -10.07 12.42
C TRP A 91 -2.75 -9.08 13.50
N ARG A 92 -2.66 -9.49 14.76
CA ARG A 92 -2.31 -8.60 15.88
C ARG A 92 -0.86 -8.11 15.89
N ARG A 93 -0.04 -8.58 14.95
CA ARG A 93 1.33 -8.09 14.69
C ARG A 93 1.47 -7.37 13.35
N VAL A 94 0.40 -7.31 12.56
CA VAL A 94 0.44 -6.87 11.15
C VAL A 94 -0.12 -5.46 11.05
N LEU A 95 0.72 -4.48 10.74
CA LEU A 95 0.28 -3.15 10.35
C LEU A 95 -0.44 -3.19 9.00
N PHE A 96 -1.54 -2.46 8.85
CA PHE A 96 -2.32 -2.46 7.60
C PHE A 96 -2.29 -1.09 6.91
N ALA A 97 -1.65 -1.01 5.74
CA ALA A 97 -1.37 0.23 5.02
C ALA A 97 -1.40 0.14 3.49
N PRO A 98 -2.42 -0.46 2.86
CA PRO A 98 -2.61 -0.35 1.43
C PRO A 98 -3.19 1.02 1.05
N VAL A 99 -2.76 1.58 -0.08
CA VAL A 99 -3.43 2.73 -0.71
C VAL A 99 -4.75 2.24 -1.30
N SER A 100 -5.87 2.68 -0.73
CA SER A 100 -7.19 2.16 -1.11
C SER A 100 -8.34 3.08 -0.70
N CYS A 101 -9.17 3.48 -1.67
CA CYS A 101 -10.28 4.40 -1.43
C CYS A 101 -11.12 4.03 -0.20
N LEU A 102 -11.36 5.02 0.67
CA LEU A 102 -12.33 5.00 1.77
C LEU A 102 -12.07 3.98 2.89
N VAL A 103 -11.00 3.18 2.84
CA VAL A 103 -10.76 2.13 3.86
C VAL A 103 -10.48 2.72 5.24
N GLY A 104 -10.07 3.99 5.32
CA GLY A 104 -9.90 4.73 6.57
C GLY A 104 -11.20 5.00 7.32
N LYS A 105 -12.37 4.95 6.64
CA LYS A 105 -13.66 5.28 7.27
C LYS A 105 -14.19 4.23 8.24
N GLU A 106 -14.19 2.95 7.86
CA GLU A 106 -14.73 1.87 8.70
C GLU A 106 -13.79 0.66 8.79
N LEU A 107 -13.17 0.23 7.69
CA LEU A 107 -12.33 -0.97 7.67
C LEU A 107 -11.12 -0.85 8.62
N VAL A 108 -10.31 0.19 8.47
CA VAL A 108 -9.08 0.37 9.28
C VAL A 108 -9.42 0.55 10.78
N PRO A 109 -10.36 1.43 11.18
CA PRO A 109 -10.80 1.51 12.57
C PRO A 109 -11.25 0.16 13.14
N TRP A 110 -12.07 -0.58 12.38
CA TRP A 110 -12.55 -1.89 12.81
C TRP A 110 -11.41 -2.90 12.98
N LEU A 111 -10.42 -2.93 12.07
CA LEU A 111 -9.25 -3.81 12.19
C LEU A 111 -8.47 -3.51 13.49
N VAL A 112 -8.28 -2.23 13.81
CA VAL A 112 -7.61 -1.81 15.06
C VAL A 112 -8.40 -2.26 16.29
N GLU A 113 -9.74 -2.15 16.27
CA GLU A 113 -10.61 -2.69 17.32
C GLU A 113 -10.49 -4.22 17.47
N GLN A 114 -10.21 -4.94 16.37
CA GLN A 114 -9.93 -6.39 16.40
C GLN A 114 -8.51 -6.74 16.90
N GLY A 115 -7.67 -5.73 17.15
CA GLY A 115 -6.33 -5.87 17.72
C GLY A 115 -5.19 -5.77 16.72
N VAL A 116 -5.43 -5.33 15.47
CA VAL A 116 -4.36 -4.88 14.57
C VAL A 116 -3.64 -3.69 15.21
N PRO A 117 -2.29 -3.67 15.24
CA PRO A 117 -1.55 -2.69 16.04
C PRO A 117 -1.70 -1.26 15.55
N ALA A 118 -1.80 -1.08 14.24
CA ALA A 118 -2.01 0.21 13.59
C ALA A 118 -2.45 -0.01 12.14
N GLY A 119 -3.06 1.01 11.56
CA GLY A 119 -3.25 1.09 10.13
C GLY A 119 -3.33 2.52 9.65
N ILE A 120 -3.19 2.69 8.34
CA ILE A 120 -3.43 3.92 7.61
C ILE A 120 -4.42 3.59 6.49
N GLY A 121 -5.31 4.52 6.20
CA GLY A 121 -6.28 4.37 5.14
C GLY A 121 -6.91 5.71 4.81
N GLU A 122 -7.36 5.83 3.57
CA GLU A 122 -7.94 7.05 3.05
C GLU A 122 -9.37 7.22 3.56
N GLU A 123 -9.71 8.41 4.06
CA GLU A 123 -11.10 8.75 4.45
C GLU A 123 -11.94 9.27 3.27
N THR A 124 -11.30 9.54 2.13
CA THR A 124 -11.93 9.97 0.88
C THR A 124 -11.48 9.08 -0.28
N GLU A 125 -12.04 9.28 -1.47
CA GLU A 125 -11.52 8.65 -2.68
C GLU A 125 -10.08 9.11 -2.94
N TYR A 126 -9.20 8.16 -3.27
CA TYR A 126 -7.83 8.45 -3.65
C TYR A 126 -7.74 8.62 -5.16
N TRP A 127 -7.36 9.81 -5.60
CA TRP A 127 -7.18 10.14 -7.01
C TRP A 127 -5.72 10.42 -7.30
N PHE A 128 -5.24 9.90 -8.43
CA PHE A 128 -3.92 10.21 -8.94
C PHE A 128 -3.97 10.49 -10.44
N THR A 129 -2.95 11.17 -10.93
CA THR A 129 -2.74 11.40 -12.36
C THR A 129 -1.52 10.62 -12.81
N ALA A 130 -1.58 10.06 -14.02
CA ALA A 130 -0.51 9.24 -14.59
C ALA A 130 -0.40 9.49 -16.10
N GLU A 131 0.80 9.29 -16.64
CA GLU A 131 1.02 9.29 -18.07
C GLU A 131 0.45 8.02 -18.73
N LYS A 132 0.14 8.09 -20.02
CA LYS A 132 -0.30 6.92 -20.79
C LYS A 132 0.90 6.10 -21.27
N ILE A 133 1.63 5.52 -20.32
CA ILE A 133 2.81 4.70 -20.57
C ILE A 133 2.61 3.27 -20.05
N ASN A 134 3.51 2.37 -20.44
CA ASN A 134 3.63 1.03 -19.85
C ASN A 134 4.89 1.01 -18.96
N PRO A 135 4.76 1.28 -17.65
CA PRO A 135 5.94 1.39 -16.80
C PRO A 135 6.59 0.01 -16.60
N ARG A 136 7.92 -0.02 -16.60
CA ARG A 136 8.70 -1.17 -16.13
C ARG A 136 8.60 -1.31 -14.61
N GLY A 137 8.44 -0.17 -13.93
CA GLY A 137 8.25 -0.10 -12.47
C GLY A 137 9.56 -0.17 -11.70
N GLU A 138 10.68 0.13 -12.35
CA GLU A 138 12.03 0.08 -11.78
C GLU A 138 12.41 1.42 -11.13
N ASP A 139 11.84 2.53 -11.62
CA ASP A 139 12.10 3.90 -11.17
C ASP A 139 10.82 4.75 -11.24
N PRO A 140 10.38 5.44 -10.17
CA PRO A 140 9.25 6.38 -10.21
C PRO A 140 9.32 7.41 -11.32
N GLU A 141 10.52 7.83 -11.70
CA GLU A 141 10.73 8.82 -12.75
C GLU A 141 10.33 8.30 -14.14
N GLU A 142 9.94 7.03 -14.28
CA GLU A 142 9.33 6.53 -15.51
C GLU A 142 8.01 7.24 -15.85
N ASP A 143 7.21 7.64 -14.86
CA ASP A 143 5.94 8.37 -15.04
C ASP A 143 6.02 9.76 -14.37
N GLN A 144 6.11 10.79 -15.20
CA GLN A 144 6.35 12.16 -14.78
C GLN A 144 5.17 12.81 -14.05
N LEU A 145 3.99 12.17 -14.04
CA LEU A 145 2.81 12.62 -13.32
C LEU A 145 2.56 11.78 -12.06
N LEU A 146 2.72 10.46 -12.16
CA LEU A 146 2.44 9.55 -11.05
C LEU A 146 3.48 9.65 -9.93
N LYS A 147 4.74 9.96 -10.26
CA LYS A 147 5.85 10.00 -9.30
C LYS A 147 5.59 10.82 -8.05
N TYR A 148 4.83 11.92 -8.17
CA TYR A 148 4.49 12.80 -7.05
C TYR A 148 3.70 12.06 -5.97
N PHE A 149 2.82 11.15 -6.37
CA PHE A 149 2.03 10.30 -5.47
C PHE A 149 2.87 9.14 -4.93
N LEU A 150 3.68 8.49 -5.79
CA LEU A 150 4.51 7.34 -5.39
C LEU A 150 5.53 7.70 -4.31
N TYR A 151 6.22 8.84 -4.46
CA TYR A 151 7.21 9.27 -3.49
C TYR A 151 6.61 9.52 -2.11
N ALA A 152 5.43 10.13 -2.05
CA ALA A 152 4.73 10.39 -0.80
C ALA A 152 4.32 9.06 -0.14
N GLU A 153 3.54 8.24 -0.82
CA GLU A 153 3.04 6.97 -0.28
C GLU A 153 4.15 6.05 0.19
N TYR A 154 5.22 5.92 -0.60
CA TYR A 154 6.29 5.00 -0.25
C TYR A 154 7.23 5.56 0.82
N THR A 155 7.21 6.88 1.07
CA THR A 155 7.89 7.46 2.24
C THR A 155 7.34 6.87 3.53
N PHE A 156 6.02 6.67 3.64
CA PHE A 156 5.43 5.98 4.78
C PHE A 156 6.03 4.58 4.96
N TRP A 157 6.04 3.78 3.89
CA TRP A 157 6.54 2.40 3.92
C TRP A 157 8.03 2.31 4.21
N PHE A 158 8.84 3.19 3.65
CA PHE A 158 10.28 3.21 3.86
C PHE A 158 10.63 3.66 5.28
N LYS A 159 9.88 4.61 5.85
CA LYS A 159 10.06 5.01 7.25
C LYS A 159 9.72 3.89 8.22
N LEU A 160 8.64 3.16 7.97
CA LEU A 160 8.32 1.95 8.74
C LEU A 160 9.44 0.90 8.62
N ALA A 161 9.96 0.65 7.41
CA ALA A 161 11.07 -0.26 7.18
C ALA A 161 12.38 0.18 7.87
N GLU A 162 12.57 1.49 8.07
CA GLU A 162 13.68 2.10 8.80
C GLU A 162 13.49 2.08 10.33
N GLY A 163 12.37 1.54 10.83
CA GLY A 163 12.07 1.40 12.25
C GLY A 163 11.33 2.58 12.88
N ALA A 164 10.81 3.51 12.08
CA ALA A 164 9.93 4.56 12.58
C ALA A 164 8.61 3.99 13.11
N THR A 165 7.99 4.70 14.06
CA THR A 165 6.61 4.44 14.45
C THR A 165 5.63 4.78 13.32
N ALA A 166 4.40 4.26 13.39
CA ALA A 166 3.37 4.60 12.41
C ALA A 166 3.06 6.11 12.37
N GLY A 167 3.10 6.79 13.52
CA GLY A 167 2.92 8.25 13.58
C GLY A 167 4.04 9.01 12.90
N GLU A 168 5.31 8.68 13.19
CA GLU A 168 6.47 9.31 12.54
C GLU A 168 6.51 9.05 11.03
N ALA A 169 6.15 7.84 10.60
CA ALA A 169 6.05 7.50 9.20
C ALA A 169 4.93 8.30 8.50
N TYR A 170 3.79 8.48 9.17
CA TYR A 170 2.67 9.27 8.66
C TYR A 170 3.04 10.74 8.52
N ASP A 171 3.66 11.33 9.55
CA ASP A 171 4.12 12.72 9.50
C ASP A 171 5.10 12.93 8.34
N ALA A 172 6.04 12.01 8.14
CA ALA A 172 6.98 12.06 7.02
C ALA A 172 6.27 11.93 5.65
N MET A 173 5.25 11.08 5.54
CA MET A 173 4.43 10.94 4.34
C MET A 173 3.71 12.25 4.01
N ILE A 174 3.11 12.90 5.01
CA ILE A 174 2.39 14.17 4.84
C ILE A 174 3.33 15.30 4.44
N GLU A 175 4.51 15.39 5.04
CA GLU A 175 5.52 16.37 4.61
C GLU A 175 6.00 16.10 3.19
N GLU A 176 6.15 14.83 2.79
CA GLU A 176 6.49 14.48 1.42
C GLU A 176 5.37 14.82 0.43
N TYR A 177 4.09 14.61 0.78
CA TYR A 177 2.96 15.08 -0.03
C TYR A 177 3.02 16.59 -0.26
N LYS A 178 3.25 17.38 0.79
CA LYS A 178 3.37 18.85 0.67
C LYS A 178 4.51 19.22 -0.28
N ARG A 179 5.67 18.56 -0.13
CA ARG A 179 6.84 18.80 -0.99
C ARG A 179 6.54 18.46 -2.45
N GLN A 180 5.93 17.31 -2.71
CA GLN A 180 5.60 16.85 -4.06
C GLN A 180 4.51 17.72 -4.70
N ALA A 181 3.53 18.20 -3.93
CA ALA A 181 2.53 19.15 -4.41
C ALA A 181 3.17 20.48 -4.88
N GLU A 182 4.16 21.02 -4.17
CA GLU A 182 4.87 22.22 -4.62
C GLU A 182 5.69 21.99 -5.90
N LEU A 183 6.23 20.79 -6.10
CA LEU A 183 6.90 20.44 -7.35
C LEU A 183 5.92 20.27 -8.52
N ALA A 184 4.78 19.62 -8.27
CA ALA A 184 3.75 19.38 -9.30
C ALA A 184 3.21 20.69 -9.88
N LYS A 185 3.05 21.76 -9.07
CA LYS A 185 2.64 23.11 -9.52
C LYS A 185 3.57 23.72 -10.59
N GLN A 186 4.80 23.26 -10.70
CA GLN A 186 5.75 23.76 -11.71
C GLN A 186 5.54 23.12 -13.07
N VAL A 187 4.82 21.99 -13.12
CA VAL A 187 4.56 21.18 -14.33
C VAL A 187 3.13 21.38 -14.81
N ASP A 188 2.17 21.50 -13.88
CA ASP A 188 0.75 21.78 -14.15
C ASP A 188 0.26 22.88 -13.19
N PRO A 189 0.36 24.18 -13.58
CA PRO A 189 0.11 25.33 -12.71
C PRO A 189 -1.37 25.61 -12.39
#